data_AF-A0A933UI03-F1
#
_entry.id   AF-A0A933UI03-F1
#
_cell.length_a   1.000
_cell.length_b   1.000
_cell.length_c   1.000
_cell.angle_alpha   90.00
_cell.angle_beta   90.00
_cell.angle_gamma   90.00
#
_symmetry.space_group_name_H-M   'P 1'
#
loop_
_entity.id
_entity.type
_entity.pdbx_description
1 polymer ?
#
loop_
_entity_poly.entity_id
_entity_poly.type
_entity_poly.pdbx_seq_one_letter_code
_entity_poly.pdbx_strand_id
1 'polypeptide(L)'
;MSITRHDDGSLTVPVEPGRHDVDADGEAITEIGSMVIRPGEGGYNEALAEWENEQHPDRADAVSTASGREHAMTVVHAIAQDSSPVGDAVDGLDDPAACADSLRHVLVGGTHAVEAFANEIADAEGGDLIPPHTATRIIGEVLVEIDARSV
;
A
#
# COMPACT_ATOMS: atom_id res chain seq x y z
N MET A 1 -6.60 14.44 -19.02
CA MET A 1 -7.36 15.03 -17.88
C MET A 1 -6.97 14.24 -16.65
N SER A 2 -6.99 14.86 -15.48
CA SER A 2 -6.56 14.21 -14.23
C SER A 2 -7.74 13.71 -13.41
N ILE A 3 -7.52 12.67 -12.62
CA ILE A 3 -8.53 12.11 -11.73
C ILE A 3 -8.76 13.11 -10.59
N THR A 4 -10.00 13.23 -10.11
CA THR A 4 -10.33 14.09 -8.96
C THR A 4 -10.92 13.25 -7.83
N ARG A 5 -10.33 13.34 -6.64
CA ARG A 5 -10.86 12.73 -5.41
C ARG A 5 -11.74 13.72 -4.65
N HIS A 6 -12.92 13.26 -4.25
CA HIS A 6 -13.89 14.03 -3.46
C HIS A 6 -13.78 13.70 -1.96
N ASP A 7 -14.27 14.60 -1.10
CA ASP A 7 -14.25 14.44 0.36
C ASP A 7 -15.07 13.22 0.85
N ASP A 8 -16.03 12.75 0.06
CA ASP A 8 -16.83 11.55 0.34
C ASP A 8 -16.12 10.23 -0.03
N GLY A 9 -14.89 10.32 -0.55
CA GLY A 9 -14.09 9.18 -0.99
C GLY A 9 -14.40 8.71 -2.41
N SER A 10 -15.30 9.37 -3.15
CA SER A 10 -15.52 9.06 -4.57
C SER A 10 -14.42 9.62 -5.48
N LEU A 11 -14.25 9.00 -6.65
CA LEU A 11 -13.28 9.40 -7.68
C LEU A 11 -14.01 9.78 -8.96
N THR A 12 -13.68 10.93 -9.54
CA THR A 12 -14.08 11.31 -10.90
C THR A 12 -12.96 11.00 -11.86
N VAL A 13 -13.21 10.04 -12.75
CA VAL A 13 -12.23 9.50 -13.70
C VAL A 13 -12.61 9.94 -15.12
N PRO A 14 -11.68 10.49 -15.90
CA PRO A 14 -11.92 10.79 -17.30
C PRO A 14 -12.05 9.48 -18.09
N VAL A 15 -13.12 9.35 -18.88
CA VAL A 15 -13.34 8.19 -19.75
C VAL A 15 -13.16 8.60 -21.21
N GLU A 16 -12.27 7.92 -21.92
CA GLU A 16 -12.17 8.10 -23.37
C GLU A 16 -13.46 7.59 -24.03
N PRO A 17 -14.05 8.35 -24.96
CA PRO A 17 -15.21 7.89 -25.68
C PRO A 17 -14.82 6.67 -26.52
N GLY A 18 -15.64 5.63 -26.45
CA GLY A 18 -15.45 4.45 -27.27
C GLY A 18 -15.58 4.80 -28.74
N ARG A 19 -14.82 4.12 -29.60
CA ARG A 19 -14.81 4.33 -31.07
C ARG A 19 -16.19 4.15 -31.76
N HIS A 20 -17.24 3.82 -31.01
CA HIS A 20 -18.61 3.63 -31.47
C HIS A 20 -19.67 4.37 -30.63
N ASP A 21 -19.27 5.28 -29.74
CA ASP A 21 -20.23 6.09 -29.01
C ASP A 21 -20.78 7.16 -29.95
N VAL A 22 -22.10 7.13 -30.16
CA VAL A 22 -22.83 8.11 -30.95
C VAL A 22 -23.82 8.84 -30.05
N ASP A 23 -23.96 10.15 -30.23
CA ASP A 23 -24.92 10.95 -29.50
C ASP A 23 -26.37 10.68 -29.95
N ALA A 24 -27.33 11.38 -29.34
CA ALA A 24 -28.75 11.23 -29.64
C ALA A 24 -29.10 11.58 -31.11
N ASP A 25 -28.22 12.30 -31.80
CA ASP A 25 -28.34 12.71 -33.19
C ASP A 25 -27.54 11.80 -34.15
N GLY A 26 -26.85 10.79 -33.61
CA GLY A 26 -26.09 9.78 -34.37
C GLY A 26 -24.68 10.23 -34.76
N GLU A 27 -24.17 11.32 -34.18
CA GLU A 27 -22.83 11.84 -34.43
C GLU A 27 -21.83 11.22 -33.46
N ALA A 28 -20.61 10.95 -33.92
CA ALA A 28 -19.57 10.34 -33.08
C ALA A 28 -19.24 11.25 -31.89
N ILE A 29 -19.38 10.72 -30.67
CA ILE A 29 -19.04 11.44 -29.45
C ILE A 29 -17.51 11.58 -29.41
N THR A 30 -17.01 12.78 -29.68
CA THR A 30 -15.57 13.11 -29.58
C THR A 30 -15.19 13.76 -28.25
N GLU A 31 -16.17 14.01 -27.37
CA GLU A 31 -15.93 14.58 -26.04
C GLU A 31 -15.54 13.49 -25.03
N ILE A 32 -14.45 13.75 -24.30
CA ILE A 32 -14.01 12.93 -23.17
C ILE A 32 -15.04 13.11 -22.04
N GLY A 33 -15.73 12.02 -21.71
CA GLY A 33 -16.67 12.00 -20.60
C GLY A 33 -15.96 11.90 -19.26
N SER A 34 -16.70 12.02 -18.16
CA SER A 34 -16.20 11.71 -16.82
C SER A 34 -17.17 10.77 -16.12
N MET A 35 -16.64 9.72 -15.49
CA MET A 35 -17.41 8.79 -14.66
C MET A 35 -17.06 8.99 -13.18
N VAL A 36 -18.06 8.93 -12.31
CA VAL A 36 -17.86 8.91 -10.85
C VAL A 36 -17.86 7.47 -10.38
N ILE A 37 -16.77 7.04 -9.73
CA ILE A 37 -16.57 5.71 -9.16
C ILE A 37 -16.55 5.82 -7.63
N ARG A 38 -17.26 4.94 -6.94
CA ARG A 38 -17.34 4.90 -5.48
C ARG A 38 -16.48 3.80 -4.87
N PRO A 39 -16.10 3.90 -3.58
CA PRO A 39 -15.40 2.85 -2.88
C PRO A 39 -16.16 1.50 -2.97
N GLY A 40 -15.44 0.45 -3.39
CA GLY A 40 -16.00 -0.90 -3.58
C GLY A 40 -16.60 -1.17 -4.96
N GLU A 41 -16.69 -0.17 -5.85
CA GLU A 41 -17.03 -0.38 -7.26
C GLU A 41 -15.81 -0.88 -8.06
N GLY A 42 -16.07 -1.67 -9.11
CA GLY A 42 -15.01 -2.19 -9.97
C GLY A 42 -14.22 -1.05 -10.61
N GLY A 43 -12.88 -1.13 -10.57
CA GLY A 43 -11.99 -0.09 -11.07
C GLY A 43 -11.67 1.02 -10.07
N TYR A 44 -12.30 1.07 -8.89
CA TYR A 44 -12.02 2.08 -7.87
C TYR A 44 -10.55 2.04 -7.40
N ASN A 45 -10.00 0.85 -7.14
CA ASN A 45 -8.62 0.71 -6.68
C ASN A 45 -7.59 1.13 -7.74
N GLU A 46 -7.90 0.89 -9.01
CA GLU A 46 -7.04 1.27 -10.14
C GLU A 46 -7.04 2.79 -10.32
N ALA A 47 -8.24 3.40 -10.33
CA ALA A 47 -8.39 4.85 -10.37
C ALA A 47 -7.77 5.56 -9.15
N LEU A 48 -7.82 4.94 -7.97
CA LEU A 48 -7.19 5.47 -6.76
C LEU A 48 -5.67 5.47 -6.90
N ALA A 49 -5.08 4.37 -7.39
CA ALA A 49 -3.65 4.26 -7.59
C ALA A 49 -3.12 5.24 -8.65
N GLU A 50 -3.88 5.43 -9.74
CA GLU A 50 -3.54 6.41 -10.77
C GLU A 50 -3.62 7.84 -10.22
N TRP A 51 -4.68 8.18 -9.47
CA TRP A 51 -4.80 9.48 -8.81
C TRP A 51 -3.66 9.75 -7.81
N GLU A 52 -3.26 8.75 -7.03
CA GLU A 52 -2.14 8.88 -6.09
C GLU A 52 -0.82 9.17 -6.80
N ASN A 53 -0.60 8.56 -7.97
CA ASN A 53 0.58 8.80 -8.81
C ASN A 53 0.58 10.23 -9.37
N GLU A 54 -0.57 10.72 -9.86
CA GLU A 54 -0.71 12.10 -10.36
C GLU A 54 -0.46 13.16 -9.28
N GLN A 55 -0.97 12.94 -8.06
CA GLN A 55 -0.86 13.90 -6.97
C GLN A 55 0.52 13.92 -6.30
N HIS A 56 1.25 12.82 -6.41
CA HIS A 56 2.56 12.66 -5.80
C HIS A 56 3.58 12.14 -6.81
N PRO A 57 3.90 12.91 -7.87
CA PRO A 57 4.82 12.47 -8.93
C PRO A 57 6.27 12.31 -8.42
N ASP A 58 6.63 13.02 -7.34
CA ASP A 58 7.93 12.92 -6.65
C ASP A 58 7.96 11.82 -5.58
N ARG A 59 6.80 11.22 -5.28
CA ARG A 59 6.73 10.01 -4.46
C ARG A 59 7.01 8.87 -5.42
N ALA A 60 8.24 8.35 -5.38
CA ALA A 60 8.57 7.06 -5.99
C ALA A 60 7.41 6.09 -5.71
N ASP A 61 7.03 5.30 -6.73
CA ASP A 61 5.79 4.51 -6.81
C ASP A 61 5.18 4.20 -5.44
N ALA A 62 3.90 4.53 -5.26
CA ALA A 62 3.12 4.22 -4.07
C ALA A 62 3.02 2.70 -3.87
N VAL A 63 4.10 2.09 -3.40
CA VAL A 63 4.15 0.66 -3.15
C VAL A 63 5.25 0.46 -2.15
N SER A 64 4.88 -0.22 -1.06
CA SER A 64 5.79 -1.19 -0.49
C SER A 64 6.39 -1.97 -1.67
N THR A 65 7.61 -1.63 -2.07
CA THR A 65 8.29 -2.33 -3.15
C THR A 65 8.36 -3.79 -2.72
N ALA A 66 8.40 -4.75 -3.66
CA ALA A 66 8.54 -6.16 -3.28
C ALA A 66 9.70 -6.36 -2.29
N SER A 67 10.78 -5.59 -2.47
CA SER A 67 11.90 -5.49 -1.54
C SER A 67 11.54 -4.88 -0.18
N GLY A 68 10.78 -3.77 -0.10
CA GLY A 68 10.32 -3.21 1.18
C GLY A 68 9.42 -4.16 1.99
N ARG A 69 8.60 -4.95 1.30
CA ARG A 69 7.78 -6.00 1.94
C ARG A 69 8.61 -7.17 2.43
N GLU A 70 9.57 -7.63 1.65
CA GLU A 70 10.52 -8.67 2.07
C GLU A 70 11.32 -8.23 3.30
N HIS A 71 11.90 -7.02 3.28
CA HIS A 71 12.59 -6.45 4.44
C HIS A 71 11.70 -6.37 5.69
N ALA A 72 10.43 -5.98 5.53
CA ALA A 72 9.46 -5.96 6.62
C ALA A 72 9.17 -7.35 7.18
N MET A 73 9.07 -8.38 6.33
CA MET A 73 8.87 -9.75 6.77
C MET A 73 10.09 -10.26 7.53
N THR A 74 11.28 -10.09 6.97
CA THR A 74 12.54 -10.56 7.56
C THR A 74 12.79 -9.91 8.92
N VAL A 75 12.61 -8.59 9.06
CA VAL A 75 12.85 -7.89 10.33
C VAL A 75 11.86 -8.33 11.42
N VAL A 76 10.57 -8.48 11.06
CA VAL A 76 9.54 -8.91 12.01
C VAL A 76 9.76 -10.36 12.42
N HIS A 77 10.14 -11.22 11.47
CA HIS A 77 10.48 -12.62 11.73
C HIS A 77 11.69 -12.75 12.68
N ALA A 78 12.79 -12.04 12.40
CA ALA A 78 14.01 -12.06 13.21
C ALA A 78 13.77 -11.60 14.65
N ILE A 79 12.93 -10.59 14.86
CA ILE A 79 12.58 -10.12 16.21
C ILE A 79 11.66 -11.12 16.91
N ALA A 80 10.72 -11.73 16.18
CA ALA A 80 9.77 -12.69 16.74
C ALA A 80 10.44 -14.00 17.17
N GLN A 81 11.36 -14.53 16.35
CA GLN A 81 11.95 -15.86 16.54
C GLN A 81 13.28 -15.81 17.28
N ASP A 82 14.17 -14.91 16.90
CA ASP A 82 15.53 -14.87 17.47
C ASP A 82 15.63 -13.91 18.68
N SER A 83 14.52 -13.22 19.01
CA SER A 83 14.51 -12.15 20.03
C SER A 83 15.62 -11.11 19.77
N SER A 84 15.94 -10.89 18.49
CA SER A 84 16.95 -9.93 18.09
C SER A 84 16.57 -8.54 18.62
N PRO A 85 17.53 -7.77 19.16
CA PRO A 85 17.28 -6.38 19.51
C PRO A 85 16.77 -5.62 18.29
N VAL A 86 15.71 -4.83 18.47
CA VAL A 86 15.06 -4.07 17.38
C VAL A 86 16.07 -3.19 16.65
N GLY A 87 16.99 -2.56 17.39
CA GLY A 87 18.06 -1.73 16.81
C GLY A 87 18.97 -2.51 15.85
N ASP A 88 19.45 -3.69 16.26
CA ASP A 88 20.33 -4.53 15.44
C ASP A 88 19.58 -5.04 14.18
N ALA A 89 18.29 -5.36 14.33
CA ALA A 89 17.45 -5.80 13.23
C ALA A 89 17.21 -4.66 12.21
N VAL A 90 17.07 -3.42 12.68
CA VAL A 90 16.96 -2.22 11.82
C VAL A 90 18.30 -1.87 11.16
N ASP A 91 19.43 -2.05 11.85
CA ASP A 91 20.77 -1.84 11.29
C ASP A 91 21.08 -2.79 10.11
N GLY A 92 20.42 -3.94 10.07
CA GLY A 92 20.55 -4.91 8.98
C GLY A 92 19.70 -4.61 7.73
N LEU A 93 18.86 -3.57 7.75
CA LEU A 93 18.00 -3.22 6.63
C LEU A 93 18.77 -2.44 5.55
N ASP A 94 18.71 -2.91 4.30
CA ASP A 94 19.27 -2.17 3.16
C ASP A 94 18.48 -0.89 2.83
N ASP A 95 17.16 -0.92 3.03
CA ASP A 95 16.26 0.23 2.85
C ASP A 95 15.25 0.35 4.02
N PRO A 96 15.62 1.05 5.10
CA PRO A 96 14.74 1.26 6.25
C PRO A 96 13.45 2.04 5.91
N ALA A 97 13.49 2.94 4.92
CA ALA A 97 12.33 3.75 4.57
C ALA A 97 11.26 2.91 3.84
N ALA A 98 11.67 2.09 2.88
CA ALA A 98 10.77 1.17 2.19
C ALA A 98 10.17 0.11 3.14
N CYS A 99 10.98 -0.38 4.09
CA CYS A 99 10.50 -1.26 5.16
C CYS A 99 9.42 -0.57 6.02
N ALA A 100 9.68 0.65 6.48
CA ALA A 100 8.74 1.40 7.30
C ALA A 100 7.41 1.69 6.57
N ASP A 101 7.45 2.03 5.28
CA ASP A 101 6.23 2.26 4.50
C ASP A 101 5.41 0.98 4.31
N SER A 102 6.07 -0.17 4.12
CA SER A 102 5.42 -1.48 4.13
C SER A 102 4.70 -1.75 5.45
N LEU A 103 5.39 -1.55 6.56
CA LEU A 103 4.87 -1.77 7.91
C LEU A 103 3.69 -0.84 8.25
N ARG A 104 3.76 0.43 7.84
CA ARG A 104 2.64 1.37 7.97
C ARG A 104 1.43 0.91 7.18
N HIS A 105 1.62 0.40 5.97
CA HIS A 105 0.53 -0.13 5.15
C HIS A 105 -0.19 -1.31 5.84
N VAL A 106 0.58 -2.23 6.43
CA VAL A 106 0.03 -3.34 7.22
C VAL A 106 -0.82 -2.82 8.39
N LEU A 107 -0.35 -1.80 9.13
CA LEU A 107 -1.11 -1.22 10.24
C LEU A 107 -2.38 -0.49 9.77
N VAL A 108 -2.33 0.23 8.64
CA VAL A 108 -3.50 0.90 8.05
C VAL A 108 -4.58 -0.10 7.67
N GLY A 109 -4.19 -1.29 7.18
CA GLY A 109 -5.12 -2.38 6.87
C GLY A 109 -5.77 -3.06 8.08
N GLY A 110 -5.36 -2.73 9.30
CA GLY A 110 -5.95 -3.23 10.55
C GLY A 110 -5.70 -4.72 10.80
N THR A 111 -6.51 -5.34 11.67
CA THR A 111 -6.26 -6.71 12.18
C THR A 111 -6.13 -7.75 11.07
N HIS A 112 -6.97 -7.71 10.04
CA HIS A 112 -6.92 -8.69 8.95
C HIS A 112 -5.66 -8.57 8.09
N ALA A 113 -5.14 -7.34 7.91
CA ALA A 113 -3.88 -7.14 7.21
C ALA A 113 -2.70 -7.66 8.04
N VAL A 114 -2.71 -7.44 9.36
CA VAL A 114 -1.70 -8.01 10.27
C VAL A 114 -1.75 -9.54 10.27
N GLU A 115 -2.94 -10.13 10.29
CA GLU A 115 -3.11 -11.59 10.21
C GLU A 115 -2.59 -12.13 8.87
N ALA A 116 -2.94 -11.49 7.75
CA ALA A 116 -2.44 -11.89 6.44
C ALA A 116 -0.91 -11.78 6.36
N PHE A 117 -0.34 -10.70 6.87
CA PHE A 117 1.11 -10.49 6.93
C PHE A 117 1.82 -11.52 7.81
N ALA A 118 1.25 -11.88 8.96
CA ALA A 118 1.83 -12.92 9.83
C ALA A 118 1.81 -14.31 9.15
N ASN A 119 0.76 -14.63 8.40
CA ASN A 119 0.72 -15.86 7.60
C ASN A 119 1.76 -15.84 6.47
N GLU A 120 1.89 -14.70 5.80
CA GLU A 120 2.89 -14.53 4.74
C GLU A 120 4.32 -14.70 5.27
N ILE A 121 4.64 -14.17 6.45
CA ILE A 121 5.93 -14.40 7.11
C ILE A 121 6.15 -15.89 7.35
N ALA A 122 5.15 -16.61 7.88
CA ALA A 122 5.27 -18.04 8.14
C ALA A 122 5.48 -18.84 6.84
N ASP A 123 4.85 -18.43 5.74
CA ASP A 123 5.01 -19.06 4.43
C ASP A 123 6.39 -18.75 3.80
N ALA A 124 6.91 -17.53 3.97
CA ALA A 124 8.16 -17.07 3.35
C ALA A 124 9.43 -17.44 4.14
N GLU A 125 9.43 -17.17 5.44
CA GLU A 125 10.59 -17.35 6.33
C GLU A 125 10.56 -18.71 7.07
N GLY A 126 9.39 -19.36 7.09
CA GLY A 126 9.16 -20.57 7.88
C GLY A 126 8.96 -20.27 9.36
N GLY A 127 8.92 -21.32 10.19
CA GLY A 127 8.79 -21.18 11.65
C GLY A 127 7.35 -21.15 12.16
N ASP A 128 7.18 -20.78 13.43
CA ASP A 128 5.88 -20.73 14.09
C ASP A 128 5.11 -19.47 13.67
N LEU A 129 3.80 -19.60 13.50
CA LEU A 129 2.94 -18.47 13.16
C LEU A 129 3.03 -17.40 14.26
N ILE A 130 3.43 -16.19 13.88
CA ILE A 130 3.50 -15.05 14.78
C ILE A 130 2.07 -14.66 15.20
N PRO A 131 1.75 -14.62 16.51
CA PRO A 131 0.44 -14.17 16.94
C PRO A 131 0.17 -12.72 16.51
N PRO A 132 -1.05 -12.37 16.05
CA PRO A 132 -1.32 -11.03 15.49
C PRO A 132 -0.97 -9.87 16.44
N HIS A 133 -1.28 -9.99 17.73
CA HIS A 133 -0.92 -8.98 18.73
C HIS A 133 0.60 -8.85 18.93
N THR A 134 1.35 -9.93 18.72
CA THR A 134 2.81 -9.92 18.78
C THR A 134 3.38 -9.26 17.54
N ALA A 135 2.86 -9.59 16.35
CA ALA A 135 3.22 -8.92 15.11
C ALA A 135 2.96 -7.40 15.21
N THR A 136 1.77 -6.97 15.62
CA THR A 136 1.45 -5.54 15.80
C THR A 136 2.43 -4.83 16.75
N ARG A 137 2.81 -5.48 17.86
CA ARG A 137 3.78 -4.90 18.81
C ARG A 137 5.15 -4.71 18.15
N ILE A 138 5.67 -5.75 17.50
CA ILE A 138 6.99 -5.72 16.83
C ILE A 138 6.99 -4.65 15.74
N ILE A 139 5.94 -4.59 14.93
CA ILE A 139 5.80 -3.58 13.87
C ILE A 139 5.89 -2.16 14.46
N GLY A 140 5.19 -1.91 15.58
CA GLY A 140 5.27 -0.62 16.28
C GLY A 140 6.68 -0.28 16.79
N GLU A 141 7.38 -1.25 17.38
CA GLU A 141 8.75 -1.09 17.87
C GLU A 141 9.74 -0.77 16.73
N VAL A 142 9.64 -1.49 15.61
CA VAL A 142 10.49 -1.26 14.43
C VAL A 142 10.24 0.13 13.83
N LEU A 143 8.98 0.56 13.71
CA LEU A 143 8.65 1.89 13.21
C LEU A 143 9.22 3.00 14.11
N VAL A 144 9.09 2.87 15.43
CA VAL A 144 9.66 3.84 16.38
C VAL A 144 11.18 3.93 16.22
N GLU A 145 11.87 2.81 16.06
CA GLU A 145 13.33 2.77 15.91
C GLU A 145 13.78 3.42 14.59
N ILE A 146 13.11 3.11 13.47
CA ILE A 146 13.40 3.71 12.16
C ILE A 146 13.15 5.23 12.20
N ASP A 147 12.03 5.66 12.80
CA ASP A 147 11.69 7.08 12.91
C ASP A 147 12.68 7.84 13.80
N ALA A 148 13.18 7.23 14.89
CA ALA A 148 14.19 7.83 15.74
C ALA A 148 15.55 8.05 15.05
N ARG A 149 15.86 7.23 14.03
CA ARG A 149 17.12 7.29 13.25
C ARG A 149 17.02 8.20 12.03
N SER A 150 15.80 8.60 11.66
CA SER A 150 15.52 9.45 10.51
C SER A 150 15.57 10.95 10.85
N VAL A 151 15.91 11.31 12.10
CA VAL A 151 16.02 12.67 12.64
C VAL A 151 17.49 13.05 12.84
#